data_AF-A0A3D1RB16-F1
#
_entry.id   AF-A0A3D1RB16-F1
#
_cell.length_a   1.000
_cell.length_b   1.000
_cell.length_c   1.000
_cell.angle_alpha   90.00
_cell.angle_beta   90.00
_cell.angle_gamma   90.00
#
_symmetry.space_group_name_H-M   'P 1'
#
loop_
_entity.id
_entity.type
_entity.pdbx_description
1 polymer ?
#
loop_
_entity_poly.entity_id
_entity_poly.type
_entity_poly.pdbx_seq_one_letter_code
_entity_poly.pdbx_strand_id
1 'polypeptide(L)'
;MIDREGDGGRQQGGAKMQRALGPIRVLLMAEDEGLRTLLSRSLGGAGMRVVEAVAHAGAATRACGELSPDVVVVDSTVKVAEGFAAVQDIMAFRPTPILVLSDAPEGQEAFEALALGALDVM
;
A
#
# COMPACT_ATOMS: atom_id res chain seq x y z
N MET A 1 -38.61 -16.12 -44.58
CA MET A 1 -39.03 -15.11 -43.59
C MET A 1 -37.92 -15.02 -42.56
N ILE A 2 -37.08 -14.00 -42.73
CA ILE A 2 -36.31 -13.23 -41.73
C ILE A 2 -35.27 -13.95 -40.84
N ASP A 3 -34.08 -13.35 -40.91
CA ASP A 3 -32.82 -13.45 -40.17
C ASP A 3 -32.91 -13.25 -38.63
N ARG A 4 -31.90 -13.69 -37.87
CA ARG A 4 -30.93 -12.83 -37.13
C ARG A 4 -30.26 -13.49 -35.91
N GLU A 5 -29.00 -13.07 -35.74
CA GLU A 5 -28.00 -13.28 -34.68
C GLU A 5 -28.38 -12.75 -33.27
N GLY A 6 -27.56 -13.13 -32.27
CA GLY A 6 -27.28 -12.36 -31.04
C GLY A 6 -27.16 -13.27 -29.80
N ASP A 7 -25.97 -13.64 -29.31
CA ASP A 7 -24.95 -12.85 -28.59
C ASP A 7 -25.29 -12.56 -27.10
N GLY A 8 -24.24 -12.63 -26.25
CA GLY A 8 -24.18 -12.06 -24.90
C GLY A 8 -24.46 -13.06 -23.78
N GLY A 9 -23.47 -13.66 -23.11
CA GLY A 9 -22.31 -13.02 -22.52
C GLY A 9 -22.60 -12.63 -21.06
N ARG A 10 -22.23 -13.48 -20.10
CA ARG A 10 -22.02 -13.10 -18.69
C ARG A 10 -20.88 -13.93 -18.07
N GLN A 11 -19.68 -13.75 -18.61
CA GLN A 11 -18.47 -13.83 -17.77
C GLN A 11 -18.32 -12.48 -17.08
N GLN A 12 -18.85 -12.36 -15.85
CA GLN A 12 -18.53 -11.22 -14.99
C GLN A 12 -18.07 -11.76 -13.64
N GLY A 13 -16.77 -11.63 -13.39
CA GLY A 13 -16.12 -12.04 -12.15
C GLY A 13 -14.59 -11.89 -12.16
N GLY A 14 -13.95 -11.78 -13.33
CA GLY A 14 -12.48 -11.82 -13.46
C GLY A 14 -11.71 -10.49 -13.39
N ALA A 15 -12.39 -9.35 -13.17
CA ALA A 15 -11.84 -8.04 -13.57
C ALA A 15 -10.69 -7.45 -12.71
N LYS A 16 -10.14 -8.17 -11.72
CA LYS A 16 -8.98 -7.65 -10.95
C LYS A 16 -7.75 -8.56 -10.90
N MET A 17 -7.86 -9.83 -11.30
CA MET A 17 -6.74 -10.78 -11.17
C MET A 17 -5.74 -10.74 -12.34
N GLN A 18 -6.03 -9.94 -13.37
CA GLN A 18 -5.24 -9.87 -14.59
C GLN A 18 -5.01 -8.41 -15.01
N ARG A 19 -4.35 -7.60 -14.17
CA ARG A 19 -3.38 -6.71 -14.80
C ARG A 19 -2.32 -7.63 -15.39
N ALA A 20 -1.81 -7.34 -16.58
CA ALA A 20 -0.54 -7.92 -16.99
C ALA A 20 0.49 -7.38 -15.99
N LEU A 21 0.72 -8.09 -14.88
CA LEU A 21 1.14 -7.44 -13.64
C LEU A 21 2.65 -7.17 -13.71
N GLY A 22 2.98 -5.93 -14.06
CA GLY A 22 4.24 -5.33 -13.66
C GLY A 22 4.43 -5.42 -12.14
N PRO A 23 5.64 -5.13 -11.63
CA PRO A 23 5.97 -5.35 -10.23
C PRO A 23 5.01 -4.60 -9.30
N ILE A 24 4.68 -5.21 -8.16
CA ILE A 24 3.86 -4.60 -7.11
C ILE A 24 4.52 -3.29 -6.67
N ARG A 25 3.75 -2.21 -6.67
CA ARG A 25 4.25 -0.85 -6.44
C ARG A 25 4.10 -0.50 -4.96
N VAL A 26 5.21 -0.25 -4.30
CA VAL A 26 5.28 0.01 -2.86
C VAL A 26 5.59 1.48 -2.63
N LEU A 27 4.79 2.15 -1.82
CA LEU A 27 5.18 3.42 -1.20
C LEU A 27 5.80 3.11 0.15
N LEU A 28 7.02 3.58 0.40
CA LEU A 28 7.71 3.34 1.67
C LEU A 28 7.69 4.62 2.53
N MET A 29 7.28 4.50 3.79
CA MET A 29 7.40 5.56 4.77
C MET A 29 8.48 5.16 5.78
N ALA A 30 9.67 5.74 5.68
CA ALA A 30 10.84 5.42 6.51
C ALA A 30 11.74 6.65 6.64
N GLU A 31 12.34 6.91 7.81
CA GLU A 31 13.28 8.04 7.99
C GLU A 31 14.73 7.67 7.61
N ASP A 32 15.14 6.41 7.80
CA ASP A 32 16.52 5.97 7.59
C ASP A 32 16.85 5.63 6.12
N GLU A 33 17.86 6.28 5.55
CA GLU A 33 18.26 6.10 4.15
C GLU A 33 18.91 4.73 3.88
N GLY A 34 19.62 4.18 4.87
CA GLY A 34 20.21 2.84 4.78
C GLY A 34 19.12 1.76 4.67
N LEU A 35 18.08 1.88 5.48
CA LEU A 35 16.92 1.02 5.50
C LEU A 35 16.10 1.13 4.22
N ARG A 36 15.86 2.35 3.71
CA ARG A 36 15.23 2.55 2.39
C ARG A 36 15.97 1.80 1.29
N THR A 37 17.31 1.88 1.29
CA THR A 37 18.15 1.18 0.32
C THR A 37 18.03 -0.34 0.48
N LEU A 38 18.09 -0.84 1.71
CA LEU A 38 17.98 -2.27 2.01
C LEU A 38 16.60 -2.83 1.60
N LEU A 39 15.52 -2.17 2.01
CA LEU A 39 14.15 -2.56 1.69
C LEU A 39 13.90 -2.51 0.19
N SER A 40 14.33 -1.44 -0.50
CA SER A 40 14.18 -1.33 -1.96
C SER A 40 14.86 -2.48 -2.69
N ARG A 41 16.05 -2.91 -2.25
CA ARG A 41 16.76 -4.06 -2.82
C ARG A 41 16.04 -5.38 -2.53
N SER A 42 15.61 -5.59 -1.29
CA SER A 42 14.91 -6.82 -0.86
C SER A 42 13.57 -6.98 -1.61
N LEU A 43 12.75 -5.92 -1.60
CA LEU A 43 11.47 -5.85 -2.31
C LEU A 43 11.66 -6.04 -3.82
N GLY A 44 12.72 -5.45 -4.40
CA GLY A 44 13.12 -5.66 -5.80
C GLY A 44 13.36 -7.13 -6.15
N GLY A 45 14.06 -7.86 -5.28
CA GLY A 45 14.28 -9.30 -5.45
C GLY A 45 13.00 -10.14 -5.36
N ALA A 46 11.96 -9.63 -4.70
CA ALA A 46 10.66 -10.28 -4.55
C ALA A 46 9.64 -9.87 -5.63
N GLY A 47 10.05 -9.16 -6.69
CA GLY A 47 9.15 -8.73 -7.76
C GLY A 47 8.29 -7.50 -7.40
N MET A 48 8.69 -6.74 -6.40
CA MET A 48 8.08 -5.48 -6.00
C MET A 48 8.99 -4.30 -6.37
N ARG A 49 8.45 -3.09 -6.39
CA ARG A 49 9.19 -1.86 -6.69
C ARG A 49 8.76 -0.76 -5.74
N VAL A 50 9.70 -0.22 -4.98
CA VAL A 50 9.49 1.03 -4.25
C VAL A 50 9.37 2.15 -5.28
N VAL A 51 8.19 2.79 -5.35
CA VAL A 51 7.92 3.87 -6.31
C VAL A 51 8.30 5.23 -5.75
N GLU A 52 8.27 5.38 -4.43
CA GLU A 52 8.71 6.57 -3.70
C GLU A 52 8.97 6.19 -2.24
N ALA A 53 9.85 6.94 -1.58
CA ALA A 53 10.08 6.86 -0.15
C ALA A 53 9.88 8.25 0.48
N VAL A 54 9.12 8.31 1.57
CA VAL A 54 8.77 9.55 2.29
C VAL A 54 8.95 9.36 3.79
N ALA A 55 8.90 10.45 4.57
CA ALA A 55 9.07 10.42 6.02
C ALA A 55 7.89 11.04 6.80
N HIS A 56 6.91 11.65 6.11
CA HIS A 56 5.84 12.42 6.74
C HIS A 56 4.48 12.07 6.14
N ALA A 57 3.43 12.10 6.97
CA ALA A 57 2.09 11.63 6.63
C ALA A 57 1.52 12.34 5.39
N GLY A 58 1.61 13.66 5.34
CA GLY A 58 1.10 14.45 4.22
C GLY A 58 1.79 14.12 2.89
N ALA A 59 3.09 13.79 2.91
CA ALA A 59 3.80 13.36 1.71
C ALA A 59 3.34 11.97 1.26
N ALA A 60 3.08 11.06 2.20
CA ALA A 60 2.54 9.73 1.90
C ALA A 60 1.14 9.80 1.29
N THR A 61 0.24 10.60 1.86
CA THR A 61 -1.11 10.80 1.34
C THR A 61 -1.11 11.39 -0.06
N ARG A 62 -0.26 12.40 -0.32
CA ARG A 62 -0.08 12.97 -1.66
C ARG A 62 0.44 11.93 -2.66
N ALA A 63 1.50 11.20 -2.29
CA ALA A 63 2.09 10.16 -3.13
C ALA A 63 1.07 9.03 -3.44
N CYS A 64 0.21 8.66 -2.50
CA CYS A 64 -0.89 7.71 -2.77
C CYS A 64 -1.82 8.22 -3.88
N GLY A 65 -2.19 9.50 -3.84
CA GLY A 65 -3.01 10.15 -4.87
C GLY A 65 -2.34 10.18 -6.25
N GLU A 66 -1.08 10.60 -6.29
CA GLU A 66 -0.32 10.83 -7.53
C GLU A 66 0.18 9.52 -8.17
N LEU A 67 0.73 8.64 -7.36
CA LEU A 67 1.42 7.44 -7.84
C LEU A 67 0.51 6.23 -7.86
N SER A 68 -0.57 6.18 -7.08
CA SER A 68 -1.43 4.99 -6.94
C SER A 68 -0.62 3.71 -6.65
N PRO A 69 0.12 3.64 -5.54
CA PRO A 69 0.81 2.43 -5.11
C PRO A 69 -0.20 1.32 -4.82
N ASP A 70 0.26 0.07 -4.89
CA ASP A 70 -0.54 -1.11 -4.56
C ASP A 70 -0.57 -1.36 -3.05
N VAL A 71 0.49 -0.94 -2.34
CA VAL A 71 0.63 -1.06 -0.88
C VAL A 71 1.51 0.07 -0.34
N VAL A 72 1.21 0.51 0.89
CA VAL A 72 2.06 1.40 1.68
C VAL A 72 2.70 0.59 2.79
N VAL A 73 4.01 0.74 2.96
CA VAL A 73 4.75 0.17 4.09
C VAL A 73 5.19 1.31 4.99
N VAL A 74 4.76 1.30 6.25
CA VAL A 74 5.17 2.27 7.26
C VAL A 74 6.16 1.59 8.19
N ASP A 75 7.37 2.10 8.24
CA ASP A 75 8.46 1.55 9.04
C ASP A 75 8.51 2.13 10.47
N SER A 76 9.05 1.37 11.43
CA SER A 76 9.15 1.78 12.84
C SER A 76 10.10 2.96 13.08
N THR A 77 10.97 3.29 12.10
CA THR A 77 11.82 4.50 12.17
C THR A 77 11.02 5.79 12.13
N VAL A 78 9.79 5.77 11.63
CA VAL A 78 8.89 6.92 11.60
C VAL A 78 8.27 7.12 12.98
N LYS A 79 8.14 8.38 13.41
CA LYS A 79 7.44 8.70 14.65
C LYS A 79 6.00 8.16 14.63
N VAL A 80 5.58 7.51 15.71
CA VAL A 80 4.24 6.91 15.86
C VAL A 80 3.12 7.86 15.43
N ALA A 81 3.19 9.14 15.82
CA ALA A 81 2.20 10.15 15.44
C ALA A 81 2.10 10.37 13.92
N GLU A 82 3.22 10.36 13.20
CA GLU A 82 3.25 10.47 11.73
C GLU A 82 2.72 9.19 11.08
N GLY A 83 3.07 8.01 11.61
CA GLY A 83 2.55 6.74 11.13
C GLY A 83 1.02 6.64 11.25
N PHE A 84 0.47 6.98 12.42
CA PHE A 84 -0.97 6.97 12.67
C PHE A 84 -1.71 8.01 11.82
N ALA A 85 -1.15 9.22 11.69
CA ALA A 85 -1.70 10.23 10.80
C ALA A 85 -1.71 9.74 9.34
N ALA A 86 -0.64 9.09 8.87
CA ALA A 86 -0.57 8.52 7.53
C ALA A 86 -1.65 7.45 7.32
N VAL A 87 -1.85 6.55 8.29
CA VAL A 87 -2.90 5.52 8.20
C VAL A 87 -4.28 6.16 8.05
N GLN A 88 -4.62 7.11 8.93
CA GLN A 88 -5.91 7.80 8.88
C GLN A 88 -6.11 8.56 7.57
N ASP A 89 -5.13 9.37 7.17
CA ASP A 89 -5.24 10.27 6.02
C ASP A 89 -5.32 9.47 4.71
N ILE A 90 -4.50 8.43 4.56
CA ILE A 90 -4.53 7.57 3.37
C ILE A 90 -5.87 6.83 3.30
N MET A 91 -6.34 6.27 4.41
CA MET A 91 -7.63 5.57 4.44
C MET A 91 -8.82 6.52 4.18
N ALA A 92 -8.75 7.78 4.61
CA ALA A 92 -9.79 8.77 4.35
C ALA A 92 -9.78 9.29 2.91
N PHE A 93 -8.60 9.55 2.35
CA PHE A 93 -8.46 10.20 1.04
C PHE A 93 -8.42 9.21 -0.13
N ARG A 94 -7.61 8.16 -0.01
CA ARG A 94 -7.45 7.13 -1.05
C ARG A 94 -7.08 5.79 -0.39
N PRO A 95 -8.08 5.01 0.09
CA PRO A 95 -7.84 3.74 0.75
C PRO A 95 -6.88 2.86 -0.04
N THR A 96 -5.71 2.64 0.54
CA THR A 96 -4.61 1.84 -0.03
C THR A 96 -4.15 0.91 1.10
N PRO A 97 -3.95 -0.39 0.86
CA PRO A 97 -3.49 -1.31 1.90
C PRO A 97 -2.22 -0.80 2.59
N ILE A 98 -2.21 -0.81 3.93
CA ILE A 98 -1.08 -0.32 4.73
C ILE A 98 -0.55 -1.44 5.61
N LEU A 99 0.73 -1.75 5.48
CA LEU A 99 1.46 -2.64 6.38
C LEU A 99 2.34 -1.78 7.30
N VAL A 100 2.21 -1.95 8.61
CA VAL A 100 3.11 -1.31 9.58
C VAL A 100 4.17 -2.33 10.00
N LEU A 101 5.45 -1.94 9.88
CA LEU A 101 6.57 -2.68 10.45
C LEU A 101 6.88 -2.07 11.81
N SER A 102 6.84 -2.90 12.86
CA SER A 102 7.05 -2.51 14.25
C SER A 102 8.10 -3.42 14.89
N ASP A 103 8.99 -2.84 15.69
CA ASP A 103 9.90 -3.62 16.54
C ASP A 103 9.17 -4.35 17.68
N ALA A 104 7.93 -3.92 17.97
CA ALA A 104 7.02 -4.54 18.92
C ALA A 104 5.62 -4.65 18.29
N PRO A 105 5.35 -5.71 17.50
CA PRO A 105 4.07 -5.90 16.81
C PRO A 105 2.92 -6.33 17.74
N GLU A 106 3.10 -6.19 19.05
CA GLU A 106 2.13 -6.54 20.08
C GLU A 106 1.87 -5.31 20.97
N GLY A 107 0.64 -5.15 21.43
CA GLY A 107 0.29 -4.10 22.38
C GLY A 107 -0.49 -2.94 21.76
N GLN A 108 -0.61 -1.84 22.52
CA GLN A 108 -1.56 -0.78 22.24
C GLN A 108 -1.36 -0.11 20.89
N GLU A 109 -0.10 0.15 20.50
CA GLU A 109 0.20 0.82 19.22
C GLU A 109 -0.19 -0.05 18.02
N ALA A 110 0.03 -1.37 18.10
CA ALA A 110 -0.40 -2.30 17.06
C ALA A 110 -1.94 -2.34 16.95
N PHE A 111 -2.64 -2.43 18.08
CA PHE A 111 -4.11 -2.37 18.09
C PHE A 111 -4.64 -1.05 17.54
N GLU A 112 -3.99 0.07 17.86
CA GLU A 112 -4.37 1.39 17.37
C GLU A 112 -4.16 1.50 15.86
N ALA A 113 -3.00 1.07 15.34
CA ALA A 113 -2.74 1.04 13.89
C ALA A 113 -3.82 0.25 13.12
N LEU A 114 -4.18 -0.95 13.62
CA LEU A 114 -5.25 -1.76 13.04
C LEU A 114 -6.61 -1.06 13.11
N ALA A 115 -6.94 -0.44 14.25
CA ALA A 115 -8.19 0.29 14.43
C ALA A 115 -8.30 1.52 13.51
N LEU A 116 -7.18 2.14 13.16
CA LEU A 116 -7.11 3.26 12.21
C LEU A 116 -7.23 2.81 10.74
N GLY A 117 -7.11 1.50 10.47
CA GLY A 117 -7.30 0.93 9.14
C GLY A 117 -6.05 0.34 8.51
N ALA A 118 -4.95 0.16 9.26
CA ALA A 118 -3.85 -0.66 8.81
C ALA A 118 -4.35 -2.08 8.51
N LEU A 119 -3.81 -2.69 7.47
CA LEU A 119 -4.13 -4.07 7.09
C LEU A 119 -3.52 -5.05 8.09
N ASP A 120 -2.27 -4.80 8.49
CA ASP A 120 -1.53 -5.65 9.42
C ASP A 120 -0.39 -4.89 10.09
N VAL A 121 0.12 -5.45 11.19
CA VAL A 121 1.29 -4.96 11.93
C VAL A 121 2.23 -6.14 12.18
N MET A 122 3.49 -6.05 11.75
CA MET A 122 4.49 -7.12 11.88
C MET A 122 5.80 -6.68 12.49
#